data_AF-A0A6A6WW08-F1
#
_entry.id   AF-A0A6A6WW08-F1
#
_cell.length_a   1.000
_cell.length_b   1.000
_cell.length_c   1.000
_cell.angle_alpha   90.00
_cell.angle_beta   90.00
_cell.angle_gamma   90.00
#
_symmetry.space_group_name_H-M   'P 1'
#
loop_
_entity.id
_entity.type
_entity.pdbx_description
1 polymer ?
#
loop_
_entity_poly.entity_id
_entity_poly.type
_entity_poly.pdbx_seq_one_letter_code
_entity_poly.pdbx_strand_id
1 'polypeptide(L)' 'MPLLDLPCELLCLVLENLLLQRDMNALARTNRFLYDLLNIHLYRYNVQHSGGFALLWAAERGQLGTARMSLEK' A
#
# COMPACT_ATOMS: atom_id res chain seq x y z
N MET A 1 2.54 -5.47 -20.08
CA MET A 1 1.62 -4.40 -19.62
C MET A 1 2.50 -3.18 -19.45
N PRO A 2 2.40 -2.13 -20.29
CA PRO A 2 3.44 -1.08 -20.41
C PRO A 2 3.77 -0.36 -19.10
N LEU A 3 2.78 -0.28 -18.20
CA LEU A 3 2.96 0.26 -16.86
C LEU A 3 4.02 -0.50 -16.05
N LEU A 4 4.10 -1.83 -16.21
CA LEU A 4 5.05 -2.68 -15.49
C LEU A 4 6.48 -2.57 -16.01
N ASP A 5 6.69 -1.90 -17.15
CA ASP A 5 8.02 -1.64 -17.71
C ASP A 5 8.67 -0.39 -17.05
N LEU A 6 7.91 0.33 -16.22
CA LEU A 6 8.42 1.45 -15.43
C LEU A 6 9.23 0.96 -14.22
N PRO A 7 10.27 1.69 -13.81
CA PRO A 7 10.94 1.48 -12.52
C PRO A 7 9.96 1.52 -11.34
N CYS A 8 10.26 0.75 -10.30
CA CYS A 8 9.44 0.65 -9.09
C CYS A 8 9.21 2.01 -8.43
N GLU A 9 10.20 2.90 -8.45
CA GLU A 9 10.13 4.25 -7.90
C GLU A 9 9.05 5.08 -8.60
N LEU A 10 8.93 4.96 -9.93
CA LEU A 10 7.89 5.67 -10.68
C LEU A 10 6.50 5.09 -10.40
N LEU A 11 6.40 3.77 -10.20
CA LEU A 11 5.15 3.14 -9.79
C LEU A 11 4.68 3.62 -8.41
N CYS A 12 5.62 3.80 -7.46
CA CYS A 12 5.32 4.36 -6.15
C CYS A 12 4.91 5.83 -6.23
N LEU A 13 5.57 6.64 -7.07
CA LEU A 13 5.15 8.03 -7.30
C LEU A 13 3.74 8.13 -7.90
N VAL A 14 3.37 7.22 -8.80
CA VAL A 14 1.99 7.16 -9.31
C VAL A 14 1.01 6.88 -8.17
N LEU A 15 1.33 5.94 -7.29
CA LEU A 15 0.52 5.61 -6.12
C LEU A 15 0.34 6.81 -5.18
N GLU A 16 1.43 7.52 -4.86
CA GLU A 16 1.43 8.68 -3.97
C GLU A 16 0.64 9.88 -4.49
N ASN A 17 0.49 10.00 -5.82
CA ASN A 17 -0.33 11.04 -6.45
C ASN A 17 -1.83 10.71 -6.49
N LEU A 18 -2.24 9.51 -6.07
CA LEU A 18 -3.67 9.17 -5.96
C LEU A 18 -4.24 9.77 -4.66
N LEU A 19 -5.31 10.55 -4.76
CA LEU A 19 -5.90 11.23 -3.61
C LEU A 19 -6.68 10.29 -2.68
N LEU A 20 -7.20 9.19 -3.21
CA LEU A 20 -8.09 8.29 -2.47
C LEU A 20 -7.42 6.93 -2.27
N GLN A 21 -7.36 6.46 -1.03
CA GLN A 21 -6.85 5.11 -0.70
C GLN A 21 -7.58 3.99 -1.44
N ARG A 22 -8.85 4.19 -1.79
CA ARG A 22 -9.61 3.21 -2.59
C ARG A 22 -9.02 3.04 -3.99
N ASP A 23 -8.53 4.12 -4.60
CA ASP A 23 -7.98 4.10 -5.96
C ASP A 23 -6.58 3.47 -5.93
N MET A 24 -5.80 3.78 -4.88
CA MET A 24 -4.52 3.13 -4.61
C MET A 24 -4.68 1.60 -4.45
N ASN A 25 -5.65 1.15 -3.65
CA ASN A 25 -5.95 -0.27 -3.47
C ASN A 25 -6.47 -0.92 -4.75
N ALA A 26 -7.27 -0.20 -5.55
CA ALA A 26 -7.72 -0.68 -6.84
C ALA A 26 -6.53 -0.92 -7.78
N LEU A 27 -5.57 0.01 -7.84
CA LEU A 27 -4.34 -0.13 -8.63
C LEU A 27 -3.49 -1.32 -8.16
N ALA A 28 -3.24 -1.45 -6.86
CA ALA A 28 -2.47 -2.57 -6.31
C ALA A 28 -3.09 -3.94 -6.66
N ARG A 29 -4.41 -4.04 -6.73
CA ARG A 29 -5.11 -5.29 -7.04
C ARG A 29 -5.17 -5.66 -8.52
N THR A 30 -4.69 -4.79 -9.43
CA THR A 30 -4.71 -5.07 -10.87
C THR A 30 -3.72 -6.16 -11.30
N ASN A 31 -2.62 -6.33 -10.56
CA ASN A 31 -1.57 -7.29 -10.89
C ASN A 31 -0.88 -7.78 -9.61
N ARG A 32 -0.43 -9.04 -9.57
CA ARG A 32 0.26 -9.62 -8.40
C ARG A 32 1.56 -8.87 -8.05
N PHE A 33 2.35 -8.48 -9.05
CA PHE A 33 3.56 -7.70 -8.83
C PHE A 33 3.24 -6.33 -8.21
N LEU A 34 2.21 -5.66 -8.72
CA LEU A 34 1.75 -4.38 -8.15
C LEU A 34 1.18 -4.56 -6.75
N TYR A 35 0.52 -5.69 -6.47
CA TYR A 35 0.05 -6.01 -5.14
C TYR A 35 1.23 -6.13 -4.17
N ASP A 36 2.23 -6.94 -4.49
CA ASP A 36 3.37 -7.16 -3.61
C ASP A 36 4.19 -5.88 -3.39
N LEU A 37 4.38 -5.08 -4.46
CA LEU A 37 5.10 -3.81 -4.40
C LEU A 37 4.30 -2.74 -3.62
N LEU A 38 3.08 -2.43 -4.07
CA LEU A 38 2.36 -1.23 -3.64
C LEU A 38 1.61 -1.42 -2.32
N ASN A 39 1.32 -2.65 -1.90
CA ASN A 39 0.57 -2.90 -0.68
C ASN A 39 1.37 -2.55 0.59
N ILE A 40 2.70 -2.72 0.56
CA ILE A 40 3.58 -2.23 1.64
C ILE A 40 3.53 -0.70 1.70
N HIS A 41 3.61 -0.03 0.55
CA HIS A 41 3.51 1.44 0.48
C HIS A 41 2.15 1.97 0.95
N LEU A 42 1.07 1.25 0.64
CA LEU A 42 -0.29 1.55 1.10
C LEU A 42 -0.42 1.56 2.63
N TYR A 43 0.12 0.54 3.30
CA TYR A 43 0.07 0.46 4.76
C TYR A 43 0.94 1.52 5.43
N ARG A 44 2.13 1.80 4.88
CA ARG A 44 2.99 2.91 5.34
C ARG A 44 2.29 4.25 5.18
N TYR A 45 1.67 4.49 4.03
CA TYR A 45 0.93 5.71 3.77
C TYR A 45 -0.24 5.88 4.74
N ASN A 46 -0.96 4.79 5.07
CA ASN A 46 -2.05 4.83 6.04
C ASN A 46 -1.55 5.21 7.46
N VAL A 47 -0.39 4.73 7.88
CA VAL A 47 0.24 5.13 9.15
C VAL A 47 0.58 6.61 9.17
N GLN A 48 1.17 7.12 8.08
CA GLN A 48 1.65 8.51 8.02
C GLN A 48 0.54 9.55 7.81
N HIS A 49 -0.46 9.23 6.97
CA HIS A 49 -1.45 10.22 6.48
C HIS A 49 -2.87 9.91 6.92
N SER A 50 -3.14 8.74 7.49
CA SER A 50 -4.49 8.32 7.91
C SER A 50 -4.52 7.85 9.36
N GLY A 51 -3.62 8.38 10.19
CA GLY A 51 -3.62 8.15 11.64
C GLY A 51 -3.34 6.71 12.06
N GLY A 52 -2.85 5.85 11.16
CA GLY A 52 -2.54 4.46 11.49
C GLY A 52 -3.75 3.58 11.80
N PHE A 53 -4.94 3.93 11.31
CA PHE A 53 -6.14 3.12 11.49
C PHE A 53 -5.96 1.68 10.98
N ALA A 54 -5.20 1.46 9.91
CA ALA A 54 -4.92 0.11 9.41
C ALA A 54 -4.09 -0.73 10.40
N LEU A 55 -3.12 -0.11 11.07
CA LEU A 55 -2.33 -0.77 12.11
C LEU A 55 -3.19 -1.06 13.35
N LEU A 56 -4.01 -0.10 13.79
CA LEU A 56 -4.93 -0.29 14.92
C LEU A 56 -5.90 -1.43 14.64
N TRP A 57 -6.56 -1.42 13.48
CA TRP A 57 -7.48 -2.47 13.06
C TRP A 57 -6.77 -3.83 12.97
N ALA A 58 -5.53 -3.86 12.47
CA ALA A 58 -4.75 -5.09 12.38
C ALA A 58 -4.39 -5.65 13.77
N ALA A 59 -4.06 -4.77 14.72
CA ALA A 59 -3.80 -5.15 16.10
C ALA A 59 -5.05 -5.68 16.79
N GLU A 60 -6.19 -5.00 16.64
CA GLU A 60 -7.48 -5.42 17.21
C GLU A 60 -7.97 -6.77 16.66
N ARG A 61 -7.70 -7.06 15.39
CA ARG A 61 -8.15 -8.29 14.71
C ARG A 61 -7.11 -9.41 14.64
N GLY A 62 -5.94 -9.24 15.25
CA GLY A 62 -4.87 -10.23 15.21
C GLY A 62 -4.30 -10.48 13.81
N GLN A 63 -4.40 -9.51 12.90
CA GLN A 63 -3.89 -9.61 11.52
C GLN A 63 -2.39 -9.31 11.49
N LEU A 64 -1.58 -10.28 11.91
CA LEU A 64 -0.12 -10.14 12.02
C LEU A 64 0.56 -9.73 10.71
N GLY A 65 0.10 -10.23 9.55
CA GLY A 65 0.66 -9.87 8.25
C GLY A 65 0.49 -8.38 7.94
N THR A 66 -0.72 -7.87 8.15
CA THR A 66 -1.07 -6.46 7.97
C THR A 66 -0.35 -5.55 8.97
N ALA A 67 -0.25 -5.98 10.23
CA ALA A 67 0.48 -5.25 11.27
C ALA A 67 1.98 -5.16 10.92
N ARG A 68 2.58 -6.26 10.43
CA ARG A 68 3.98 -6.29 9.98
C ARG A 68 4.22 -5.33 8.82
N MET A 69 3.39 -5.36 7.77
CA MET A 69 3.52 -4.45 6.62
C MET A 69 3.42 -2.97 7.03
N SER A 70 2.62 -2.68 8.06
CA SER A 70 2.48 -1.31 8.59
C SER A 70 3.66 -0.88 9.47
N LEU A 71 4.46 -1.83 9.99
CA LEU A 71 5.59 -1.60 10.90
C LEU A 71 6.96 -1.77 10.22
N GLU A 72 7.02 -2.37 9.04
CA GLU A 72 8.26 -2.51 8.26
C GLU A 72 8.77 -1.13 7.78
N LYS A 73 10.05 -0.86 8.06
CA LYS A 73 10.75 0.41 7.77
C LYS A 73 11.12 0.56 6.31
#